data_AF-A0A1A0LR96-F1
#
_entry.id   AF-A0A1A0LR96-F1
#
_cell.length_a   1.000
_cell.length_b   1.000
_cell.length_c   1.000
_cell.angle_alpha   90.00
_cell.angle_beta   90.00
_cell.angle_gamma   90.00
#
_symmetry.space_group_name_H-M   'P 1'
#
loop_
_entity.id
_entity.type
_entity.pdbx_description
1 polymer ?
#
loop_
_entity_poly.entity_id
_entity_poly.type
_entity_poly.pdbx_seq_one_letter_code
_entity_poly.pdbx_strand_id
1 'polypeptide(L)'
;MPDFRHDTRAIADLADTYANASADLWDGLASAVQSVRTINGQRINLDRALIAAVGYGDTAADSFERGGPYLVRGTQDLQSTSQLLNEYSPEFDCTFRGVVRAAPALAKAIGGNGYSLSGPGTLVGAANPYVYPDNLPRVNASGGPMGRPGCWQVTKDILPMPYLVLDTGASIAPYNHIGLNSPLVADYVWGRQLGEQTINP
;
A
#
# COMPACT_ATOMS: atom_id res chain seq x y z
N MET A 1 21.69 -66.77 63.83
CA MET A 1 21.68 -66.86 62.35
C MET A 1 20.95 -65.65 61.78
N PRO A 2 21.65 -64.58 61.41
CA PRO A 2 21.09 -63.38 60.78
C PRO A 2 20.95 -63.49 59.25
N ASP A 3 21.88 -64.19 58.58
CA ASP A 3 22.00 -64.19 57.11
C ASP A 3 20.80 -64.83 56.40
N PHE A 4 20.29 -65.94 56.93
CA PHE A 4 19.09 -66.60 56.38
C PHE A 4 17.83 -65.72 56.47
N ARG A 5 17.74 -64.85 57.48
CA ARG A 5 16.64 -63.87 57.61
C ARG A 5 16.82 -62.68 56.66
N HIS A 6 18.04 -62.38 56.27
CA HIS A 6 18.30 -61.33 55.30
C HIS A 6 17.93 -61.81 53.89
N ASP A 7 18.38 -63.00 53.48
CA ASP A 7 18.08 -63.57 52.17
C ASP A 7 16.59 -63.84 51.95
N THR A 8 15.88 -64.36 52.97
CA THR A 8 14.43 -64.57 52.87
C THR A 8 13.65 -63.25 52.71
N ARG A 9 14.14 -62.15 53.30
CA ARG A 9 13.56 -60.82 53.09
C ARG A 9 13.91 -60.25 51.72
N ALA A 10 15.18 -60.38 51.30
CA ALA A 10 15.62 -59.89 50.00
C ALA A 10 14.89 -60.59 48.83
N ILE A 11 14.60 -61.89 48.95
CA ILE A 11 13.79 -62.64 47.96
C ILE A 11 12.33 -62.17 47.99
N ALA A 12 11.77 -61.88 49.16
CA ALA A 12 10.42 -61.33 49.28
C ALA A 12 10.33 -59.93 48.66
N ASP A 13 11.30 -59.05 48.94
CA ASP A 13 11.37 -57.69 48.38
C ASP A 13 11.52 -57.74 46.84
N LEU A 14 12.29 -58.69 46.31
CA LEU A 14 12.42 -58.90 44.86
C LEU A 14 11.10 -59.40 44.26
N ALA A 15 10.45 -60.37 44.90
CA ALA A 15 9.17 -60.89 44.46
C ALA A 15 8.08 -59.81 44.49
N ASP A 16 8.05 -58.98 45.52
CA ASP A 16 7.13 -57.83 45.63
C ASP A 16 7.43 -56.79 44.54
N THR A 17 8.70 -56.52 44.24
CA THR A 17 9.08 -55.59 43.16
C THR A 17 8.60 -56.10 41.80
N TYR A 18 8.79 -57.39 41.50
CA TYR A 18 8.29 -57.98 40.25
C TYR A 18 6.77 -58.08 40.22
N ALA A 19 6.13 -58.42 41.33
CA ALA A 19 4.67 -58.46 41.43
C ALA A 19 4.07 -57.07 41.19
N ASN A 20 4.65 -56.03 41.81
CA ASN A 20 4.23 -54.65 41.65
C ASN A 20 4.45 -54.13 40.22
N ALA A 21 5.56 -54.48 39.57
CA ALA A 21 5.86 -54.04 38.19
C ALA A 21 5.14 -54.86 37.10
N SER A 22 4.66 -56.07 37.42
CA SER A 22 4.07 -56.97 36.42
C SER A 22 2.77 -56.43 35.83
N ALA A 23 1.94 -55.76 36.64
CA ALA A 23 0.67 -55.19 36.19
C ALA A 23 0.89 -54.12 35.10
N ASP A 24 1.79 -53.16 35.35
CA ASP A 24 2.13 -52.11 34.39
C ASP A 24 2.70 -52.65 33.07
N LEU A 25 3.50 -53.72 33.13
CA LEU A 25 4.02 -54.38 31.93
C LEU A 25 2.89 -55.00 31.10
N TRP A 26 1.97 -55.72 31.74
CA TRP A 26 0.85 -56.36 31.04
C TRP A 26 -0.16 -55.34 30.51
N ASP A 27 -0.43 -54.29 31.27
CA ASP A 27 -1.27 -53.17 30.83
C ASP A 27 -0.64 -52.43 29.65
N GLY A 28 0.68 -52.20 29.68
CA GLY A 28 1.45 -51.64 28.57
C GLY A 28 1.37 -52.52 27.31
N LEU A 29 1.53 -53.83 27.47
CA LEU A 29 1.45 -54.78 26.34
C LEU A 29 0.03 -54.86 25.78
N ALA A 30 -1.00 -54.86 26.64
CA ALA A 30 -2.39 -54.84 26.23
C ALA A 30 -2.73 -53.55 25.44
N SER A 31 -2.24 -52.41 25.92
CA SER A 31 -2.38 -51.12 25.25
C SER A 31 -1.68 -51.11 23.88
N ALA A 32 -0.46 -51.64 23.80
CA ALA A 32 0.29 -51.75 22.56
C ALA A 32 -0.41 -52.65 21.53
N VAL A 33 -0.92 -53.82 21.95
CA VAL A 33 -1.70 -54.71 21.08
C VAL A 33 -2.98 -54.03 20.60
N GLN A 34 -3.65 -53.27 21.48
CA GLN A 34 -4.83 -52.50 21.11
C GLN A 34 -4.50 -51.44 20.06
N SER A 35 -3.41 -50.68 20.24
CA SER A 35 -2.94 -49.71 19.24
C SER A 35 -2.62 -50.36 17.90
N VAL A 36 -1.93 -51.50 17.89
CA VAL A 36 -1.61 -52.24 16.65
C VAL A 36 -2.89 -52.73 15.96
N ARG A 37 -3.88 -53.23 16.72
CA ARG A 37 -5.18 -53.62 16.17
C ARG A 37 -5.93 -52.42 15.58
N THR A 38 -5.89 -51.27 16.24
CA THR A 38 -6.48 -50.03 15.72
C THR A 38 -5.80 -49.60 14.43
N ILE A 39 -4.46 -49.56 14.38
CA ILE A 39 -3.71 -49.20 13.18
C ILE A 39 -4.00 -50.17 12.03
N ASN A 40 -3.99 -51.47 12.29
CA ASN A 40 -4.29 -52.46 11.28
C ASN A 40 -5.75 -52.37 10.81
N GLY A 41 -6.70 -52.14 11.72
CA GLY A 41 -8.10 -51.89 11.40
C GLY A 41 -8.34 -50.61 10.58
N GLN A 42 -7.47 -49.60 10.74
CA GLN A 42 -7.53 -48.33 10.01
C GLN A 42 -6.62 -48.28 8.77
N ARG A 43 -5.93 -49.37 8.43
CA ARG A 43 -4.92 -49.41 7.36
C ARG A 43 -5.45 -48.88 6.01
N ILE A 44 -6.69 -49.24 5.65
CA ILE A 44 -7.33 -48.77 4.41
C ILE A 44 -7.61 -47.26 4.46
N ASN A 45 -8.01 -46.73 5.61
CA ASN A 45 -8.29 -45.30 5.76
C ASN A 45 -7.01 -44.47 5.75
N LEU A 46 -5.93 -44.98 6.33
CA LEU A 46 -4.61 -44.35 6.27
C LEU A 46 -4.07 -44.32 4.84
N ASP A 47 -4.18 -45.42 4.09
CA ASP A 47 -3.77 -45.50 2.69
C ASP A 47 -4.56 -44.51 1.82
N ARG A 48 -5.89 -44.47 1.98
CA ARG A 48 -6.75 -43.48 1.31
C ARG A 48 -6.37 -42.04 1.66
N ALA A 49 -6.09 -41.75 2.93
CA ALA A 49 -5.70 -40.41 3.36
C ALA A 49 -4.36 -39.99 2.75
N LEU A 50 -3.38 -40.90 2.69
CA LEU A 50 -2.08 -40.63 2.09
C LEU A 50 -2.19 -40.40 0.58
N ILE A 51 -2.94 -41.24 -0.14
CA ILE A 51 -3.17 -41.06 -1.58
C ILE A 51 -3.94 -39.76 -1.86
N ALA A 52 -4.95 -39.44 -1.05
CA ALA A 52 -5.68 -38.18 -1.16
C ALA A 52 -4.77 -36.97 -0.88
N ALA A 53 -3.88 -37.06 0.10
CA ALA A 53 -2.91 -36.01 0.42
C ALA A 53 -1.91 -35.79 -0.73
N VAL A 54 -1.42 -36.86 -1.35
CA VAL A 54 -0.55 -36.77 -2.55
C VAL A 54 -1.31 -36.16 -3.72
N GLY A 55 -2.52 -36.65 -4.03
CA GLY A 55 -3.33 -36.10 -5.12
C GLY A 55 -3.72 -34.63 -4.91
N TYR A 56 -4.00 -34.23 -3.66
CA TYR A 56 -4.17 -32.82 -3.31
C TYR A 56 -2.88 -32.02 -3.49
N GLY A 57 -1.74 -32.56 -3.06
CA GLY A 57 -0.42 -31.96 -3.23
C GLY A 57 -0.10 -31.69 -4.70
N ASP A 58 -0.29 -32.68 -5.57
CA ASP A 58 -0.07 -32.56 -7.02
C ASP A 58 -1.00 -31.52 -7.65
N THR A 59 -2.29 -31.52 -7.28
CA THR A 59 -3.28 -30.56 -7.80
C THR A 59 -2.99 -29.13 -7.32
N ALA A 60 -2.60 -28.98 -6.05
CA ALA A 60 -2.24 -27.68 -5.47
C ALA A 60 -0.94 -27.16 -6.08
N ALA A 61 0.08 -28.01 -6.23
CA ALA A 61 1.35 -27.67 -6.85
C ALA A 61 1.15 -27.19 -8.29
N ASP A 62 0.38 -27.93 -9.10
CA ASP A 62 0.06 -27.53 -10.47
C ASP A 62 -0.68 -26.17 -10.55
N SER A 63 -1.53 -25.85 -9.56
CA SER A 63 -2.16 -24.54 -9.47
C SER A 63 -1.13 -23.42 -9.19
N PHE A 64 -0.17 -23.66 -8.31
CA PHE A 64 0.90 -22.70 -7.99
C PHE A 64 1.97 -22.60 -9.08
N GLU A 65 2.28 -23.69 -9.80
CA GLU A 65 3.20 -23.67 -10.93
C GLU A 65 2.63 -22.86 -12.09
N ARG A 66 1.33 -23.01 -12.36
CA ARG A 66 0.62 -22.20 -13.36
C ARG A 66 0.43 -20.75 -12.93
N GLY A 67 0.12 -20.49 -11.65
CA GLY A 67 -0.17 -19.15 -11.13
C GLY A 67 1.06 -18.33 -10.70
N GLY A 68 2.12 -18.99 -10.25
CA GLY A 68 3.31 -18.39 -9.66
C GLY A 68 4.00 -17.37 -10.57
N PRO A 69 4.23 -17.66 -11.86
CA PRO A 69 4.82 -16.69 -12.78
C PRO A 69 4.00 -15.39 -12.91
N TYR A 70 2.68 -15.46 -12.89
CA TYR A 70 1.82 -14.27 -12.95
C TYR A 70 1.87 -13.47 -11.65
N LEU A 71 2.01 -14.13 -10.51
CA LEU A 71 2.15 -13.45 -9.22
C LEU A 71 3.49 -12.71 -9.12
N VAL A 72 4.57 -13.36 -9.56
CA VAL A 72 5.90 -12.73 -9.66
C VAL A 72 5.87 -11.58 -10.65
N ARG A 73 5.25 -11.76 -11.80
CA ARG A 73 5.13 -10.67 -12.79
C ARG A 73 4.31 -9.51 -12.25
N GLY A 74 3.19 -9.79 -11.58
CA GLY A 74 2.34 -8.77 -10.97
C GLY A 74 3.09 -7.95 -9.91
N THR A 75 3.92 -8.59 -9.09
CA THR A 75 4.76 -7.86 -8.12
C THR A 75 5.85 -7.02 -8.78
N GLN A 76 6.44 -7.49 -9.88
CA GLN A 76 7.38 -6.71 -10.70
C GLN A 76 6.70 -5.49 -11.35
N ASP A 77 5.50 -5.66 -11.91
CA ASP A 77 4.75 -4.58 -12.56
C ASP A 77 4.25 -3.53 -11.54
N LEU A 78 3.96 -3.94 -10.31
CA LEU A 78 3.57 -3.03 -9.22
C LEU A 78 4.76 -2.27 -8.60
N GLN A 79 6.00 -2.67 -8.87
CA GLN A 79 7.17 -2.13 -8.18
C GLN A 79 7.34 -0.62 -8.45
N SER A 80 7.26 -0.18 -9.70
CA SER A 80 7.41 1.25 -10.05
C SER A 80 6.28 2.10 -9.48
N THR A 81 5.05 1.61 -9.58
CA THR A 81 3.87 2.34 -9.10
C THR A 81 3.87 2.48 -7.58
N SER A 82 4.27 1.43 -6.86
CA SER A 82 4.39 1.47 -5.40
C SER A 82 5.52 2.37 -4.91
N GLN A 83 6.65 2.42 -5.63
CA GLN A 83 7.74 3.35 -5.35
C GLN A 83 7.30 4.81 -5.51
N LEU A 84 6.63 5.14 -6.62
CA LEU A 84 6.09 6.47 -6.85
C LEU A 84 5.03 6.85 -5.81
N LEU A 85 4.12 5.91 -5.49
CA LEU A 85 3.12 6.12 -4.44
C LEU A 85 3.77 6.39 -3.08
N ASN A 86 4.84 5.68 -2.75
CA ASN A 86 5.57 5.88 -1.51
C ASN A 86 6.28 7.24 -1.47
N GLU A 87 6.90 7.65 -2.58
CA GLU A 87 7.56 8.95 -2.75
C GLU A 87 6.59 10.13 -2.55
N TYR A 88 5.39 10.05 -3.15
CA TYR A 88 4.36 11.10 -3.05
C TYR A 88 3.36 10.89 -1.89
N SER A 89 3.53 9.83 -1.08
CA SER A 89 2.61 9.49 0.02
C SER A 89 2.33 10.63 1.02
N PRO A 90 3.29 11.53 1.37
CA PRO A 90 3.03 12.60 2.33
C PRO A 90 2.05 13.67 1.82
N GLU A 91 1.84 13.77 0.50
CA GLU A 91 0.91 14.74 -0.09
C GLU A 91 -0.55 14.39 0.18
N PHE A 92 -0.87 13.10 0.30
CA PHE A 92 -2.23 12.64 0.61
C PHE A 92 -2.67 13.08 2.01
N ASP A 93 -1.81 12.89 3.03
CA ASP A 93 -2.12 13.36 4.39
C ASP A 93 -2.35 14.88 4.42
N CYS A 94 -1.51 15.64 3.71
CA CYS A 94 -1.67 17.08 3.57
C CYS A 94 -3.00 17.46 2.90
N THR A 95 -3.35 16.79 1.81
CA THR A 95 -4.57 17.03 1.04
C THR A 95 -5.80 16.76 1.89
N PHE A 96 -5.88 15.61 2.56
CA PHE A 96 -7.04 15.27 3.38
C PHE A 96 -7.20 16.22 4.56
N ARG A 97 -6.12 16.54 5.30
CA ARG A 97 -6.18 17.52 6.40
C ARG A 97 -6.51 18.92 5.89
N GLY A 98 -5.96 19.30 4.74
CA GLY A 98 -6.21 20.58 4.09
C GLY A 98 -7.68 20.75 3.72
N VAL A 99 -8.28 19.76 3.06
CA VAL A 99 -9.70 19.76 2.68
C VAL A 99 -10.60 19.87 3.90
N VAL A 100 -10.36 19.07 4.95
CA VAL A 100 -11.17 19.10 6.17
C VAL A 100 -11.12 20.48 6.85
N ARG A 101 -9.95 21.14 6.86
CA ARG A 101 -9.80 22.49 7.43
C ARG A 101 -10.39 23.59 6.52
N ALA A 102 -10.25 23.45 5.21
CA ALA A 102 -10.65 24.47 4.25
C ALA A 102 -12.15 24.44 3.95
N ALA A 103 -12.80 23.27 3.98
CA ALA A 103 -14.18 23.11 3.57
C ALA A 103 -15.18 24.05 4.30
N PRO A 104 -15.12 24.23 5.64
CA PRO A 104 -16.04 25.15 6.32
C PRO A 104 -15.80 26.62 5.93
N ALA A 105 -14.54 27.01 5.77
CA ALA A 105 -14.16 28.37 5.38
C ALA A 105 -14.61 28.66 3.94
N LEU A 106 -14.40 27.70 3.03
CA LEU A 106 -14.84 27.80 1.65
C LEU A 106 -16.36 27.85 1.55
N ALA A 107 -17.08 26.97 2.27
CA ALA A 107 -18.54 26.98 2.32
C ALA A 107 -19.08 28.35 2.74
N LYS A 108 -18.48 28.96 3.77
CA LYS A 108 -18.82 30.32 4.20
C LYS A 108 -18.50 31.37 3.12
N ALA A 109 -17.38 31.23 2.41
CA ALA A 109 -16.96 32.17 1.38
C ALA A 109 -17.81 32.11 0.10
N ILE A 110 -18.41 30.98 -0.25
CA ILE A 110 -19.19 30.80 -1.50
C ILE A 110 -20.72 30.86 -1.31
N GLY A 111 -21.19 31.44 -0.20
CA GLY A 111 -22.62 31.69 0.04
C GLY A 111 -23.27 30.84 1.14
N GLY A 112 -22.54 29.89 1.73
CA GLY A 112 -22.95 29.19 2.96
C GLY A 112 -22.97 30.09 4.20
N ASN A 113 -22.58 31.36 4.06
CA ASN A 113 -22.80 32.44 5.03
C ASN A 113 -24.23 33.04 4.98
N GLY A 114 -25.09 32.59 4.05
CA GLY A 114 -26.43 33.16 3.83
C GLY A 114 -26.46 34.41 2.93
N TYR A 115 -25.31 34.76 2.35
CA TYR A 115 -25.12 35.90 1.45
C TYR A 115 -24.43 35.45 0.15
N SER A 116 -23.86 36.40 -0.60
CA SER A 116 -23.06 36.12 -1.80
C SER A 116 -21.60 35.77 -1.46
N LEU A 117 -20.81 35.54 -2.51
CA LEU A 117 -19.38 35.29 -2.44
C LEU A 117 -18.67 36.37 -1.60
N SER A 118 -17.92 35.95 -0.58
CA SER A 118 -17.15 36.82 0.31
C SER A 118 -15.68 36.37 0.34
N GLY A 119 -14.81 37.19 -0.24
CA GLY A 119 -13.37 36.92 -0.27
C GLY A 119 -12.59 38.07 -0.91
N PRO A 120 -11.27 38.13 -0.71
CA PRO A 120 -10.41 39.08 -1.38
C PRO A 120 -10.42 38.80 -2.90
N GLY A 121 -10.97 39.74 -3.67
CA GLY A 121 -10.91 39.71 -5.13
C GLY A 121 -9.67 40.43 -5.63
N THR A 122 -8.96 39.83 -6.57
CA THR A 122 -7.91 40.51 -7.34
C THR A 122 -8.33 40.52 -8.80
N LEU A 123 -8.32 41.69 -9.44
CA LEU A 123 -8.48 41.77 -10.89
C LEU A 123 -7.17 41.31 -11.52
N VAL A 124 -7.15 40.06 -11.97
CA VAL A 124 -6.05 39.51 -12.76
C VAL A 124 -6.44 39.52 -14.24
N GLY A 125 -5.47 39.76 -15.11
CA GLY A 125 -5.67 39.65 -16.55
C GLY A 125 -6.03 38.23 -16.97
N ALA A 126 -6.52 38.08 -18.20
CA ALA A 126 -6.73 36.76 -18.79
C ALA A 126 -5.39 36.00 -18.86
N ALA A 127 -5.41 34.71 -18.55
CA ALA A 127 -4.28 33.83 -18.82
C ALA A 127 -4.04 33.71 -20.33
N ASN A 128 -2.79 33.49 -20.72
CA ASN A 128 -2.46 33.22 -22.11
C ASN A 128 -3.20 31.95 -22.60
N PRO A 129 -3.74 31.94 -23.83
CA PRO A 129 -4.41 30.79 -24.38
C PRO A 129 -3.40 29.68 -24.68
N TYR A 130 -3.87 28.44 -24.65
CA TYR A 130 -3.10 27.30 -25.10
C TYR A 130 -2.85 27.38 -26.62
N VAL A 131 -1.59 27.28 -27.03
CA VAL A 131 -1.18 27.28 -28.43
C VAL A 131 -0.59 25.91 -28.78
N TYR A 132 -1.15 25.26 -29.79
CA TYR A 132 -0.58 24.04 -30.35
C TYR A 132 0.41 24.40 -31.46
N PRO A 133 1.63 23.81 -31.51
CA PRO A 133 2.16 22.75 -30.63
C PRO A 133 2.96 23.25 -29.42
N ASP A 134 3.09 24.55 -29.20
CA ASP A 134 4.03 25.13 -28.23
C ASP A 134 3.74 24.76 -26.77
N ASN A 135 2.47 24.52 -26.44
CA ASN A 135 2.02 24.17 -25.08
C ASN A 135 1.79 22.68 -24.84
N LEU A 136 2.34 21.79 -25.67
CA LEU A 136 2.19 20.35 -25.48
C LEU A 136 2.49 19.89 -24.04
N PRO A 137 1.67 19.00 -23.45
CA PRO A 137 1.88 18.53 -22.08
C PRO A 137 3.29 17.97 -21.86
N ARG A 138 3.96 18.45 -20.83
CA ARG A 138 5.26 17.96 -20.36
C ARG A 138 5.12 17.31 -18.99
N VAL A 139 5.91 16.26 -18.75
CA VAL A 139 5.89 15.46 -17.51
C VAL A 139 7.16 15.64 -16.68
N ASN A 140 7.83 16.78 -16.83
CA ASN A 140 9.10 17.09 -16.15
C ASN A 140 8.89 18.02 -14.94
N ALA A 141 7.64 18.29 -14.58
CA ALA A 141 7.31 18.99 -13.35
C ALA A 141 7.75 18.15 -12.14
N SER A 142 8.72 18.67 -11.39
CA SER A 142 9.06 18.24 -10.04
C SER A 142 8.68 19.37 -9.08
N GLY A 143 8.16 19.05 -7.89
CA GLY A 143 7.58 20.09 -7.04
C GLY A 143 7.42 19.71 -5.57
N GLY A 144 7.42 20.75 -4.73
CA GLY A 144 7.32 20.72 -3.27
C GLY A 144 8.49 21.47 -2.60
N PRO A 145 8.40 21.81 -1.29
CA PRO A 145 9.48 22.52 -0.60
C PRO A 145 10.81 21.77 -0.75
N MET A 146 11.89 22.46 -1.14
CA MET A 146 13.20 21.86 -1.42
C MET A 146 13.21 20.81 -2.56
N GLY A 147 12.21 20.84 -3.46
CA GLY A 147 12.11 19.92 -4.60
C GLY A 147 11.68 18.50 -4.24
N ARG A 148 11.04 18.32 -3.08
CA ARG A 148 10.55 17.01 -2.61
C ARG A 148 9.03 17.00 -2.44
N PRO A 149 8.36 15.88 -2.74
CA PRO A 149 6.93 15.70 -2.46
C PRO A 149 6.66 15.91 -0.96
N GLY A 150 5.61 16.64 -0.63
CA GLY A 150 5.24 16.79 0.77
C GLY A 150 4.30 17.94 1.10
N CYS A 151 3.98 18.03 2.39
CA CYS A 151 3.08 19.06 2.89
C CYS A 151 3.81 20.40 3.03
N TRP A 152 3.48 21.34 2.15
CA TRP A 152 3.93 22.71 2.28
C TRP A 152 3.06 23.45 3.31
N GLN A 153 3.71 24.12 4.26
CA GLN A 153 3.00 24.98 5.21
C GLN A 153 2.85 26.39 4.62
N VAL A 154 1.61 26.83 4.46
CA VAL A 154 1.32 28.21 4.08
C VAL A 154 1.53 29.10 5.31
N THR A 155 2.62 29.87 5.34
CA THR A 155 2.80 30.93 6.34
C THR A 155 2.21 32.24 5.84
N LYS A 156 1.96 33.20 6.74
CA LYS A 156 1.46 34.52 6.33
C LYS A 156 2.48 35.30 5.49
N ASP A 157 3.75 34.98 5.64
CA ASP A 157 4.86 35.68 5.01
C ASP A 157 4.97 35.40 3.50
N ILE A 158 4.34 34.32 3.03
CA ILE A 158 4.29 33.96 1.61
C ILE A 158 3.03 34.45 0.90
N LEU A 159 2.18 35.25 1.56
CA LEU A 159 0.98 35.80 0.96
C LEU A 159 1.26 37.18 0.32
N PRO A 160 0.82 37.43 -0.93
CA PRO A 160 0.09 36.52 -1.82
C PRO A 160 0.96 35.37 -2.33
N MET A 161 0.37 34.16 -2.41
CA MET A 161 1.11 32.93 -2.73
C MET A 161 1.86 33.09 -4.05
N PRO A 162 3.19 32.83 -4.09
CA PRO A 162 3.96 32.93 -5.31
C PRO A 162 3.48 31.87 -6.31
N TYR A 163 3.48 32.23 -7.59
CA TYR A 163 3.20 31.28 -8.66
C TYR A 163 4.33 30.25 -8.75
N LEU A 164 3.97 28.96 -8.79
CA LEU A 164 4.91 27.86 -8.98
C LEU A 164 5.10 27.63 -10.49
N VAL A 165 6.31 27.91 -10.98
CA VAL A 165 6.71 27.60 -12.35
C VAL A 165 7.04 26.11 -12.41
N LEU A 166 6.30 25.37 -13.25
CA LEU A 166 6.42 23.92 -13.39
C LEU A 166 6.61 23.57 -14.87
N ASP A 167 7.43 22.56 -15.17
CA ASP A 167 7.62 22.11 -16.56
C ASP A 167 6.48 21.19 -17.01
N THR A 168 5.29 21.78 -17.18
CA THR A 168 4.05 21.12 -17.62
C THR A 168 3.66 21.43 -19.05
N GLY A 169 4.42 22.30 -19.74
CA GLY A 169 4.13 22.76 -21.11
C GLY A 169 3.22 23.99 -21.20
N ALA A 170 2.42 24.29 -20.16
CA ALA A 170 1.51 25.44 -20.12
C ALA A 170 1.65 26.30 -18.85
N SER A 171 2.82 26.26 -18.21
CA SER A 171 3.10 27.11 -17.05
C SER A 171 3.32 28.57 -17.49
N ILE A 172 3.00 29.53 -16.62
CA ILE A 172 3.31 30.95 -16.84
C ILE A 172 4.84 31.06 -16.85
N ALA A 173 5.42 31.11 -18.04
CA ALA A 173 6.85 31.34 -18.21
C ALA A 173 7.20 32.69 -17.56
N PRO A 174 8.38 32.82 -16.92
CA PRO A 174 8.82 34.11 -16.40
C PRO A 174 8.79 35.11 -17.55
N TYR A 175 7.99 36.16 -17.42
CA TYR A 175 7.96 37.26 -18.37
C TYR A 175 9.35 37.90 -18.40
N ASN A 176 10.21 37.44 -19.30
CA ASN A 176 11.55 38.00 -19.51
C ASN A 176 11.50 39.33 -20.29
N HIS A 177 10.30 39.82 -20.61
CA HIS A 177 10.07 41.11 -21.23
C HIS A 177 8.73 41.70 -20.76
N ILE A 178 8.65 43.03 -20.80
CA ILE A 178 7.41 43.76 -20.58
C ILE A 178 6.65 43.76 -21.91
N GLY A 179 5.46 43.18 -21.90
CA GLY A 179 4.56 43.13 -23.06
C GLY A 179 3.12 43.40 -22.64
N LEU A 180 2.30 43.83 -23.60
CA LEU A 180 0.86 43.86 -23.42
C LEU A 180 0.35 42.41 -23.33
N ASN A 181 -0.62 42.16 -22.44
CA ASN A 181 -1.24 40.85 -22.30
C ASN A 181 -1.92 40.46 -23.62
N SER A 182 -1.61 39.27 -24.14
CA SER A 182 -2.25 38.72 -25.34
C SER A 182 -3.05 37.47 -24.98
N PRO A 183 -4.30 37.32 -25.47
CA PRO A 183 -5.03 38.21 -26.35
C PRO A 183 -5.55 39.48 -25.64
N LEU A 184 -5.51 40.61 -26.34
CA LEU A 184 -6.17 41.84 -25.92
C LEU A 184 -7.68 41.74 -26.20
N VAL A 185 -8.50 42.59 -25.57
CA VAL A 185 -9.94 42.69 -25.89
C VAL A 185 -10.18 42.86 -27.39
N ALA A 186 -9.30 43.59 -28.09
CA ALA A 186 -9.36 43.74 -29.54
C ALA A 186 -9.23 42.40 -30.29
N ASP A 187 -8.38 41.48 -29.82
CA ASP A 187 -8.20 40.17 -30.43
C ASP A 187 -9.44 39.27 -30.26
N TYR A 188 -10.20 39.46 -29.17
CA TYR A 188 -11.47 38.76 -28.96
C TYR A 188 -12.59 39.23 -29.90
N VAL A 189 -12.61 40.51 -30.25
CA VAL A 189 -13.66 41.09 -31.10
C VAL A 189 -13.33 40.97 -32.58
N TRP A 190 -12.09 41.23 -32.96
CA TRP A 190 -11.68 41.39 -34.36
C TRP A 190 -10.78 40.26 -34.86
N GLY A 191 -10.54 39.24 -34.05
CA GLY A 191 -9.48 38.28 -34.30
C GLY A 191 -8.10 38.93 -34.11
N ARG A 192 -7.06 38.11 -34.17
CA ARG A 192 -5.70 38.52 -33.82
C ARG A 192 -5.19 39.69 -34.66
N GLN A 193 -4.85 40.80 -34.00
CA GLN A 193 -4.35 42.00 -34.67
C GLN A 193 -2.84 42.18 -34.56
N LEU A 194 -2.18 41.68 -33.50
CA LEU A 194 -0.76 41.94 -33.20
C LEU A 194 -0.02 40.72 -32.60
N GLY A 195 1.22 40.46 -33.02
CA GLY A 195 2.16 39.46 -32.42
C GLY A 195 1.83 37.97 -32.66
N GLU A 196 2.47 37.04 -31.94
CA GLU A 196 2.13 35.60 -31.86
C GLU A 196 1.36 35.22 -30.58
N GLN A 197 0.52 34.17 -30.62
CA GLN A 197 -0.33 33.76 -29.46
C GLN A 197 0.48 33.36 -28.24
N THR A 198 1.74 33.02 -28.48
CA THR A 198 2.71 32.60 -27.50
C THR A 198 3.79 33.67 -27.39
N ILE A 199 4.16 33.91 -26.14
CA ILE A 199 5.24 34.80 -25.71
C ILE A 199 6.57 34.01 -25.58
N ASN A 200 6.49 32.68 -25.67
CA ASN A 200 7.61 31.75 -25.55
C ASN A 200 8.09 31.40 -26.98
N PRO A 201 9.37 31.65 -27.33
CA PRO A 201 9.93 31.19 -28.60
C PRO A 201 10.06 29.66 -28.67
#